data_AF-A0AAC9HFW0-F1
#
_entry.id   AF-A0AAC9HFW0-F1
#
_cell.length_a   1.000
_cell.length_b   1.000
_cell.length_c   1.000
_cell.angle_alpha   90.00
_cell.angle_beta   90.00
_cell.angle_gamma   90.00
#
_symmetry.space_group_name_H-M   'P 1'
#
loop_
_entity.id
_entity.type
_entity.pdbx_description
1 polymer ?
#
loop_
_entity_poly.entity_id
_entity_poly.type
_entity_poly.pdbx_seq_one_letter_code
_entity_poly.pdbx_strand_id
1 'polypeptide(L)' 'MGGSQVKRYCYWCDKDVDYRIVEKVAEVEIRGVRVAYPAKIALCCECGKEIYVPEFDDANIENARRAYQEKVNHL' A
#
# COMPACT_ATOMS: atom_id res chain seq x y z
N MET A 1 17.46 -4.50 -19.20
CA MET A 1 16.47 -5.60 -19.06
C MET A 1 15.13 -4.96 -18.77
N GLY A 2 14.11 -5.32 -19.56
CA GLY A 2 12.87 -4.55 -19.74
C GLY A 2 12.13 -4.31 -18.44
N GLY A 3 11.78 -3.04 -18.19
CA GLY A 3 10.88 -2.68 -17.10
C GLY A 3 9.54 -3.36 -17.36
N SER A 4 9.21 -4.35 -16.52
CA SER A 4 7.88 -4.95 -16.49
C SER A 4 6.87 -3.83 -16.22
N GLN A 5 6.19 -3.36 -17.26
CA GLN A 5 5.01 -2.53 -17.12
C GLN A 5 3.91 -3.45 -16.56
N VAL A 6 3.85 -3.56 -15.23
CA VAL A 6 2.77 -4.27 -14.55
C VAL A 6 1.54 -3.40 -14.71
N LYS A 7 0.72 -3.72 -15.72
CA LYS A 7 -0.62 -3.15 -15.83
C LYS A 7 -1.53 -3.86 -14.85
N ARG A 8 -2.44 -3.10 -14.25
CA ARG A 8 -3.40 -3.64 -13.29
C ARG A 8 -4.80 -3.20 -13.67
N TYR A 9 -5.75 -4.10 -13.45
CA TYR A 9 -7.14 -3.78 -13.67
C TYR A 9 -7.60 -2.65 -12.75
N CYS A 10 -8.05 -1.55 -13.33
CA CYS A 10 -8.69 -0.49 -12.59
C CYS A 10 -10.20 -0.66 -12.65
N TYR A 11 -10.82 -0.96 -11.51
CA TYR A 11 -12.27 -1.08 -11.38
C TYR A 11 -13.05 0.16 -11.85
N TRP A 12 -12.41 1.33 -11.82
CA TRP A 12 -13.04 2.60 -12.22
C TRP A 12 -12.94 2.89 -13.71
N CYS A 13 -11.89 2.39 -14.38
CA CYS A 13 -11.70 2.54 -15.82
C CYS A 13 -12.21 1.33 -16.60
N ASP A 14 -12.53 0.24 -15.91
CA ASP A 14 -12.97 -1.05 -16.46
C ASP A 14 -11.98 -1.62 -17.49
N LYS A 15 -10.68 -1.41 -17.25
CA LYS A 15 -9.59 -1.83 -18.14
C LYS A 15 -8.26 -1.92 -17.40
N ASP A 16 -7.31 -2.60 -18.03
CA ASP A 16 -5.92 -2.64 -17.58
C ASP A 16 -5.22 -1.31 -17.86
N VAL A 17 -4.73 -0.71 -16.78
CA VAL A 17 -4.07 0.59 -16.82
C VAL A 17 -2.73 0.53 -16.12
N ASP A 18 -1.83 1.40 -16.56
CA ASP A 18 -0.60 1.66 -15.83
C ASP A 18 -0.94 2.35 -14.50
N TYR A 19 -0.18 1.98 -13.46
CA TYR A 19 -0.30 2.59 -12.15
C TYR A 19 1.05 3.09 -11.67
N ARG A 20 1.02 4.12 -10.83
CA ARG A 20 2.18 4.62 -10.11
C ARG A 20 2.12 4.19 -8.66
N ILE A 21 3.28 3.85 -8.10
CA ILE A 21 3.42 3.51 -6.69
C ILE A 21 3.57 4.82 -5.92
N VAL A 22 2.76 5.00 -4.90
CA VAL A 22 2.85 6.14 -3.98
C VAL A 22 2.97 5.62 -2.56
N GLU A 23 3.93 6.15 -1.83
CA GLU A 23 4.11 5.90 -0.41
C GLU A 23 3.32 6.95 0.37
N LYS A 24 2.41 6.50 1.23
CA LYS A 24 1.65 7.33 2.17
C LYS A 24 1.89 6.83 3.58
N VAL A 25 1.90 7.72 4.56
CA VAL A 25 1.91 7.32 5.96
C VAL A 25 0.50 6.89 6.32
N ALA A 26 0.31 5.61 6.66
CA ALA A 26 -0.95 5.09 7.15
C ALA A 26 -0.89 4.96 8.67
N GLU A 27 -2.00 5.30 9.33
CA GLU A 27 -2.17 5.14 10.76
C GLU A 27 -3.18 4.02 11.01
N VAL A 28 -2.79 3.04 11.82
CA VAL A 28 -3.67 1.93 12.22
C VAL A 28 -3.65 1.79 13.72
N GLU A 29 -4.78 1.41 14.29
CA GLU A 29 -4.90 1.07 15.70
C GLU A 29 -4.86 -0.45 15.85
N ILE A 30 -3.76 -0.97 16.38
CA ILE A 30 -3.60 -2.41 16.66
C ILE A 30 -3.68 -2.58 18.17
N ARG A 31 -4.69 -3.31 18.65
CA ARG A 31 -4.92 -3.56 20.10
C ARG A 31 -4.92 -2.29 20.97
N GLY A 32 -5.47 -1.19 20.46
CA GLY A 32 -5.51 0.11 21.16
C GLY A 32 -4.23 0.94 21.08
N VAL A 33 -3.19 0.45 20.40
CA VAL A 33 -1.96 1.20 20.13
C VAL A 33 -2.02 1.76 18.71
N ARG A 34 -2.03 3.09 18.59
CA ARG A 34 -1.94 3.77 17.30
C ARG A 34 -0.51 3.73 16.79
N VAL A 35 -0.30 3.14 15.62
CA VAL A 35 1.01 3.06 14.96
C VAL A 35 0.91 3.69 13.58
N ALA A 36 1.91 4.49 13.25
CA ALA A 36 2.07 5.06 11.92
C ALA A 36 3.12 4.24 11.18
N TYR A 37 2.85 3.86 9.95
CA TYR A 37 3.76 3.08 9.12
C TYR A 37 3.73 3.57 7.66
N PRO A 38 4.84 3.43 6.92
CA PRO A 38 4.86 3.73 5.49
C PRO A 38 4.08 2.64 4.75
N ALA A 39 2.97 3.04 4.13
CA ALA A 39 2.12 2.21 3.30
C ALA A 39 2.30 2.54 1.82
N LYS A 40 2.45 1.51 0.98
CA LYS A 40 2.49 1.62 -0.46
C LYS A 40 1.09 1.45 -1.03
N ILE A 41 0.72 2.32 -1.98
CA ILE A 41 -0.52 2.20 -2.74
C ILE A 41 -0.25 2.36 -4.23
N ALA A 42 -1.07 1.70 -5.04
CA ALA A 42 -1.08 1.93 -6.47
C ALA A 42 -2.13 2.98 -6.80
N LEU A 43 -1.76 4.02 -7.54
CA LEU A 43 -2.69 4.98 -8.12
C LEU A 43 -2.75 4.80 -9.63
N CYS A 44 -3.96 4.70 -10.17
CA CYS A 44 -4.21 4.66 -11.60
C CYS A 44 -3.65 5.92 -12.27
N CYS A 45 -2.86 5.76 -13.34
CA CYS A 45 -2.34 6.89 -14.11
C CYS A 45 -3.39 7.59 -14.97
N GLU A 46 -4.55 6.96 -15.23
CA GLU A 46 -5.63 7.54 -16.02
C GLU A 46 -6.67 8.27 -15.18
N CYS A 47 -7.25 7.60 -14.17
CA CYS A 47 -8.29 8.21 -13.32
C CYS A 47 -7.78 8.75 -11.98
N GLY A 48 -6.53 8.47 -11.60
CA GLY A 48 -5.95 8.91 -10.33
C GLY A 48 -6.45 8.17 -9.09
N LYS A 49 -7.29 7.14 -9.24
CA LYS A 49 -7.86 6.39 -8.12
C LYS A 49 -6.96 5.25 -7.65
N GLU A 50 -7.14 4.86 -6.39
CA GLU A 50 -6.41 3.74 -5.79
C GLU A 50 -6.79 2.42 -6.45
N ILE A 51 -5.77 1.63 -6.81
CA ILE A 51 -5.89 0.28 -7.35
C ILE A 51 -5.41 -0.68 -6.27
N TYR A 52 -6.18 -1.73 -6.03
CA TYR A 52 -5.77 -2.77 -5.12
C TYR A 52 -4.65 -3.62 -5.74
N VAL A 53 -3.51 -3.67 -5.07
CA VAL A 53 -2.37 -4.51 -5.45
C VAL A 53 -2.03 -5.40 -4.25
N PRO A 54 -2.19 -6.73 -4.36
CA PRO A 54 -1.97 -7.64 -3.24
C PRO A 54 -0.54 -7.55 -2.70
N GLU A 55 0.46 -7.40 -3.57
CA GLU A 55 1.86 -7.23 -3.16
C GLU A 55 2.09 -6.02 -2.25
N PHE A 56 1.32 -4.95 -2.42
CA PHE A 56 1.40 -3.78 -1.54
C PHE A 56 0.66 -4.02 -0.25
N ASP A 57 -0.46 -4.75 -0.29
CA ASP A 57 -1.21 -5.13 0.90
C ASP A 57 -0.35 -5.99 1.85
N ASP A 58 0.29 -7.04 1.32
CA ASP A 58 1.23 -7.89 2.06
C ASP A 58 2.38 -7.07 2.68
N ALA A 59 3.02 -6.20 1.88
CA ALA A 59 4.10 -5.34 2.36
C ALA A 59 3.63 -4.35 3.44
N ASN A 60 2.41 -3.80 3.30
CA ASN A 60 1.83 -2.87 4.25
C ASN A 60 1.49 -3.56 5.57
N ILE A 61 0.96 -4.79 5.52
CA ILE A 61 0.67 -5.61 6.71
C ILE A 61 1.96 -5.89 7.47
N GLU A 62 3.05 -6.25 6.77
CA GLU A 62 4.35 -6.47 7.40
C GLU A 62 4.91 -5.20 8.05
N ASN A 63 4.84 -4.05 7.34
CA ASN A 63 5.27 -2.76 7.88
C ASN A 63 4.47 -2.35 9.13
N ALA A 64 3.15 -2.49 9.09
CA ALA A 64 2.27 -2.19 10.23
C ALA A 64 2.60 -3.08 11.43
N ARG A 65 2.80 -4.38 11.19
CA ARG A 65 3.19 -5.34 12.23
C ARG A 65 4.54 -4.99 12.85
N ARG A 66 5.53 -4.65 12.03
CA ARG A 66 6.86 -4.26 12.51
C ARG A 66 6.79 -2.98 13.34
N ALA A 67 6.12 -1.94 12.85
CA ALA A 67 5.93 -0.68 13.58
C ALA A 67 5.23 -0.90 14.93
N TYR A 68 4.23 -1.79 14.97
CA TYR A 68 3.58 -2.18 16.21
C TYR A 68 4.49 -2.96 17.15
N GLN A 69 5.25 -3.93 16.66
CA GLN A 69 6.20 -4.68 17.48
C GLN A 69 7.26 -3.77 18.07
N GLU A 70 7.82 -2.85 17.29
CA GLU A 70 8.79 -1.85 17.79
C GLU A 70 8.15 -0.97 18.87
N LYS A 71 6.92 -0.50 18.65
CA LYS A 71 6.24 0.36 19.61
C LYS A 71 5.89 -0.35 20.92
N VAL A 72 5.48 -1.62 20.86
CA VAL A 72 5.13 -2.42 22.04
C VAL A 72 6.36 -2.97 22.75
N ASN A 73 7.43 -3.32 22.04
CA ASN A 73 8.65 -3.82 22.66
C ASN A 73 9.46 -2.71 23.36
N HIS A 74 9.14 -1.44 23.08
CA HIS A 74 9.66 -0.27 23.79
C HIS A 74 8.72 0.29 24.88
N LEU A 75 7.56 -0.34 25.09
CA LEU A 75 6.61 -0.03 26.18
C LEU A 75 6.81 -1.01 27.35
#